data_AF-A0A1I0FJ79-F1
#
_entry.id   AF-A0A1I0FJ79-F1
#
_cell.length_a   1.000
_cell.length_b   1.000
_cell.length_c   1.000
_cell.angle_alpha   90.00
_cell.angle_beta   90.00
_cell.angle_gamma   90.00
#
_symmetry.space_group_name_H-M   'P 1'
#
loop_
_entity.id
_entity.type
_entity.pdbx_description
1 polymer ?
#
loop_
_entity_poly.entity_id
_entity_poly.type
_entity_poly.pdbx_seq_one_letter_code
_entity_poly.pdbx_strand_id
1 'polypeptide(L)'
;KSRNRITDISRTAELLKKAARDSYRLDKCLYEPLNISLSSSFNCIETFQNEIKAIDKAIEKTISGMNPNAFTILKSIDGIGPVFAGGIIAEIGDINAFHSSDALAKYAGLTWSKSQSGDFHAEDTHMQKAGNAYLRYYLGEAANSVRRHVPEYRDYYAKKYSEVPKHQHKRALALTSRKFVRLVFGLLVKNQLYTGEKLDTELHNEPN
;
A
#
# COMPACT_ATOMS: atom_id res chain seq x y z
N LYS A 1 14.19 -7.52 -18.80
CA LYS A 1 13.99 -8.99 -18.75
C LYS A 1 12.54 -9.27 -18.38
N SER A 2 11.76 -9.90 -19.28
CA SER A 2 10.38 -10.34 -18.99
C SER A 2 10.43 -11.31 -17.79
N ARG A 3 9.57 -11.12 -16.79
CA ARG A 3 9.46 -11.99 -15.60
C ARG A 3 8.85 -13.34 -15.96
N ASN A 4 9.48 -14.13 -16.85
CA ASN A 4 9.01 -15.44 -17.34
C ASN A 4 7.53 -15.50 -17.75
N ARG A 5 6.93 -14.38 -18.18
CA ARG A 5 5.50 -14.31 -18.57
C ARG A 5 5.25 -14.75 -20.01
N ILE A 6 6.29 -14.77 -20.83
CA ILE A 6 6.22 -15.16 -22.23
C ILE A 6 6.96 -16.48 -22.34
N THR A 7 6.21 -17.56 -22.50
CA THR A 7 6.72 -18.93 -22.55
C THR A 7 7.43 -19.24 -23.87
N ASP A 8 6.94 -18.70 -24.99
CA ASP A 8 7.51 -18.90 -26.33
C ASP A 8 7.60 -17.57 -27.08
N ILE A 9 8.83 -17.10 -27.28
CA ILE A 9 9.14 -15.80 -27.89
C ILE A 9 8.79 -15.81 -29.39
N SER A 10 9.10 -16.90 -30.08
CA SER A 10 8.88 -17.03 -31.53
C SER A 10 7.38 -17.03 -31.84
N ARG A 11 6.62 -17.83 -31.10
CA ARG A 11 5.15 -17.89 -31.25
C ARG A 11 4.48 -16.55 -30.91
N THR A 12 4.95 -15.87 -29.86
CA THR A 12 4.41 -14.55 -29.49
C THR A 12 4.70 -13.49 -30.55
N ALA A 13 5.90 -13.51 -31.13
CA ALA A 13 6.26 -12.62 -32.23
C ALA A 13 5.40 -12.86 -33.48
N GLU A 14 5.12 -14.13 -33.82
CA GLU A 14 4.20 -14.46 -34.92
C GLU A 14 2.77 -13.98 -34.65
N LEU A 15 2.26 -14.17 -33.42
CA LEU A 15 0.94 -13.68 -33.03
C LEU A 15 0.84 -12.15 -33.11
N LEU A 16 1.87 -11.43 -32.65
CA LEU A 16 1.91 -9.96 -32.76
C LEU A 16 1.95 -9.51 -34.22
N LYS A 17 2.75 -10.16 -35.07
CA LYS A 17 2.79 -9.88 -36.51
C LYS A 17 1.44 -10.15 -37.19
N LYS A 18 0.78 -11.25 -36.81
CA LYS A 18 -0.55 -11.60 -37.32
C LYS A 18 -1.58 -10.54 -36.89
N ALA A 19 -1.64 -10.21 -35.60
CA ALA A 19 -2.55 -9.19 -35.08
C ALA A 19 -2.33 -7.81 -35.74
N ALA A 20 -1.08 -7.42 -35.98
CA ALA A 20 -0.76 -6.18 -36.68
C ALA A 20 -1.25 -6.19 -38.15
N ARG A 21 -1.15 -7.33 -38.84
CA ARG A 21 -1.65 -7.49 -40.23
C ARG A 21 -3.17 -7.51 -40.29
N ASP A 22 -3.81 -8.22 -39.35
CA ASP A 22 -5.27 -8.38 -39.26
C ASP A 22 -5.95 -7.12 -38.70
N SER A 23 -5.17 -6.17 -38.16
CA SER A 23 -5.71 -4.91 -37.63
C SER A 23 -6.33 -4.05 -38.72
N TYR A 24 -7.40 -3.33 -38.36
CA TYR A 24 -8.13 -2.46 -39.27
C TYR A 24 -7.20 -1.37 -39.82
N ARG A 25 -7.03 -1.35 -41.14
CA ARG A 25 -6.20 -0.36 -41.83
C ARG A 25 -6.95 0.96 -41.88
N LEU A 26 -6.36 1.99 -41.28
CA LEU A 26 -6.86 3.36 -41.40
C LEU A 26 -6.79 3.84 -42.85
N ASP A 27 -7.58 4.85 -43.20
CA ASP A 27 -7.47 5.50 -44.50
C ASP A 27 -6.15 6.29 -44.60
N LYS A 28 -5.56 6.37 -45.80
CA LYS A 28 -4.23 6.98 -46.03
C LYS A 28 -4.15 8.43 -45.55
N CYS A 29 -5.24 9.18 -45.67
CA CYS A 29 -5.34 10.58 -45.21
C CYS A 29 -5.21 10.71 -43.67
N LEU A 30 -5.63 9.68 -42.92
CA LEU A 30 -5.67 9.71 -41.47
C LEU A 30 -4.41 9.19 -40.78
N TYR A 31 -3.49 8.52 -41.51
CA TYR A 31 -2.29 7.93 -40.90
C TYR A 31 -1.39 8.97 -40.24
N GLU A 32 -1.06 10.04 -40.95
CA GLU A 32 -0.14 11.06 -40.47
C GLU A 32 -0.65 11.78 -39.21
N PRO A 33 -1.87 12.36 -39.18
CA PRO A 33 -2.36 13.04 -37.98
C PRO A 33 -2.52 12.08 -36.78
N LEU A 34 -2.92 10.83 -37.01
CA LEU A 34 -3.03 9.84 -35.93
C LEU A 34 -1.66 9.43 -35.38
N ASN A 35 -0.67 9.21 -36.25
CA ASN A 35 0.70 8.92 -35.82
C ASN A 35 1.29 10.08 -35.01
N ILE A 36 1.07 11.33 -35.43
CA ILE A 36 1.51 12.51 -34.67
C ILE A 36 0.83 12.55 -33.30
N SER A 37 -0.48 12.33 -33.23
CA SER A 37 -1.24 12.33 -31.97
C SER A 37 -0.80 11.22 -31.01
N LEU A 38 -0.59 10.00 -31.53
CA LEU A 38 -0.07 8.88 -30.75
C LEU A 38 1.35 9.14 -30.27
N SER A 39 2.22 9.64 -31.14
CA SER A 39 3.61 9.97 -30.79
C SER A 39 3.68 11.04 -29.70
N SER A 40 2.84 12.08 -29.81
CA SER A 40 2.70 13.11 -28.77
C SER A 40 2.26 12.49 -27.43
N SER A 41 1.27 11.59 -27.46
CA SER A 41 0.80 10.89 -26.26
C SER A 41 1.89 10.03 -25.62
N PHE A 42 2.67 9.29 -26.43
CA PHE A 42 3.80 8.51 -25.94
C PHE A 42 4.88 9.39 -25.31
N ASN A 43 5.20 10.54 -25.92
CA ASN A 43 6.17 11.48 -25.37
C ASN A 43 5.73 12.04 -24.00
N CYS A 44 4.44 12.37 -23.85
CA CYS A 44 3.88 12.78 -22.56
C CYS A 44 4.00 11.67 -21.51
N ILE A 45 3.65 10.43 -21.88
CA ILE A 45 3.76 9.26 -20.98
C ILE A 45 5.21 9.07 -20.53
N GLU A 46 6.17 9.10 -21.45
CA GLU A 46 7.59 8.92 -21.14
C GLU A 46 8.12 10.04 -20.25
N THR A 47 7.72 11.28 -20.54
CA THR A 47 8.07 12.45 -19.71
C THR A 47 7.55 12.28 -18.29
N PHE A 48 6.26 11.97 -18.11
CA PHE A 48 5.70 11.74 -16.77
C PHE A 48 6.36 10.57 -16.05
N GLN A 49 6.72 9.49 -16.75
CA GLN A 49 7.47 8.39 -16.13
C GLN A 49 8.86 8.81 -15.64
N ASN A 50 9.54 9.70 -16.37
CA ASN A 50 10.84 10.21 -15.96
C ASN A 50 10.73 11.19 -14.78
N GLU A 51 9.72 12.07 -14.80
CA GLU A 51 9.43 12.98 -13.70
C GLU A 51 9.08 12.22 -12.40
N ILE A 52 8.24 11.18 -12.48
CA ILE A 52 7.91 10.33 -11.33
C ILE A 52 9.18 9.72 -10.73
N LYS A 53 10.08 9.17 -11.56
CA LYS A 53 11.36 8.59 -11.07
C LYS A 53 12.25 9.64 -10.41
N ALA A 54 12.30 10.85 -10.97
CA ALA A 54 13.10 11.94 -10.41
C ALA A 54 12.57 12.37 -9.03
N ILE A 55 11.25 12.52 -8.91
CA ILE A 55 10.56 12.85 -7.67
C ILE A 55 10.73 11.74 -6.63
N ASP A 56 10.53 10.47 -7.00
CA ASP A 56 10.71 9.33 -6.09
C ASP A 56 12.12 9.29 -5.51
N LYS A 57 13.14 9.56 -6.34
CA LYS A 57 14.54 9.63 -5.90
C LYS A 57 14.79 10.81 -4.96
N ALA A 58 14.17 11.95 -5.21
CA ALA A 58 14.26 13.12 -4.33
C ALA A 58 13.58 12.87 -2.97
N ILE A 59 12.43 12.18 -2.97
CA ILE A 59 11.74 11.76 -1.74
C ILE A 59 12.61 10.80 -0.95
N GLU A 60 13.15 9.74 -1.57
CA GLU A 60 14.01 8.77 -0.89
C GLU A 60 15.25 9.44 -0.27
N LYS A 61 15.88 10.38 -0.99
CA LYS A 61 17.02 11.15 -0.48
C LYS A 61 16.64 12.02 0.73
N THR A 62 15.50 12.71 0.66
CA THR A 62 15.03 13.59 1.74
C THR A 62 14.73 12.79 3.00
N ILE A 63 14.02 11.67 2.85
CA ILE A 63 13.58 10.84 4.00
C ILE A 63 14.77 10.11 4.63
N SER A 64 15.72 9.66 3.82
CA SER A 64 16.99 9.11 4.32
C SER A 64 17.78 10.14 5.14
N GLY A 65 17.63 11.44 4.87
CA GLY A 65 18.26 12.51 5.65
C GLY A 65 17.55 12.86 6.95
N MET A 66 16.21 12.78 6.98
CA MET A 66 15.41 13.17 8.15
C MET A 66 15.28 12.08 9.20
N ASN A 67 14.94 10.85 8.79
CA ASN A 67 14.73 9.75 9.72
C ASN A 67 15.15 8.41 9.07
N PRO A 68 16.48 8.19 8.90
CA PRO A 68 17.01 7.03 8.18
C PRO A 68 16.61 5.71 8.83
N ASN A 69 16.48 5.71 10.15
CA ASN A 69 16.24 4.50 10.93
C ASN A 69 14.79 4.03 10.79
N ALA A 70 13.81 4.92 10.99
CA ALA A 70 12.40 4.61 10.76
C ALA A 70 12.14 4.15 9.32
N PHE A 71 12.82 4.77 8.33
CA PHE A 71 12.71 4.38 6.92
C PHE A 71 13.22 2.97 6.67
N THR A 72 14.37 2.62 7.24
CA THR A 72 14.96 1.27 7.10
C THR A 72 14.08 0.22 7.75
N ILE A 73 13.52 0.52 8.93
CA ILE A 73 12.57 -0.36 9.63
C ILE A 73 11.34 -0.63 8.78
N LEU A 74 10.68 0.39 8.25
CA LEU A 74 9.47 0.17 7.44
C LEU A 74 9.76 -0.54 6.12
N LYS A 75 10.91 -0.24 5.48
CA LYS A 75 11.34 -0.88 4.23
C LYS A 75 11.73 -2.35 4.43
N SER A 76 12.02 -2.78 5.65
CA SER A 76 12.28 -4.20 5.98
C SER A 76 11.02 -5.08 5.92
N ILE A 77 9.83 -4.48 5.94
CA ILE A 77 8.57 -5.23 5.85
C ILE A 77 8.32 -5.65 4.40
N ASP A 78 8.15 -6.94 4.17
CA ASP A 78 7.85 -7.48 2.84
C ASP A 78 6.57 -6.87 2.25
N GLY A 79 6.72 -6.25 1.08
CA GLY A 79 5.63 -5.56 0.37
C GLY A 79 5.51 -4.06 0.67
N ILE A 80 6.37 -3.50 1.53
CA ILE A 80 6.47 -2.05 1.75
C ILE A 80 7.60 -1.46 0.90
N GLY A 81 7.22 -0.57 -0.02
CA GLY A 81 8.15 0.19 -0.85
C GLY A 81 8.54 1.55 -0.24
N PRO A 82 9.50 2.26 -0.87
CA PRO A 82 9.99 3.56 -0.40
C PRO A 82 8.88 4.62 -0.33
N VAL A 83 7.91 4.59 -1.27
CA VAL A 83 6.78 5.51 -1.29
C VAL A 83 5.87 5.32 -0.07
N PHE A 84 5.53 4.07 0.28
CA PHE A 84 4.68 3.80 1.44
C PHE A 84 5.42 4.08 2.76
N ALA A 85 6.67 3.62 2.88
CA ALA A 85 7.49 3.90 4.06
C ALA A 85 7.63 5.42 4.26
N GLY A 86 7.92 6.14 3.18
CA GLY A 86 8.09 7.59 3.21
C GLY A 86 6.81 8.35 3.56
N GLY A 87 5.70 7.99 2.93
CA GLY A 87 4.39 8.59 3.23
C GLY A 87 3.96 8.35 4.67
N ILE A 88 4.17 7.14 5.21
CA ILE A 88 3.85 6.84 6.61
C ILE A 88 4.70 7.70 7.56
N ILE A 89 6.01 7.80 7.32
CA ILE A 89 6.92 8.60 8.16
C ILE A 89 6.57 10.09 8.08
N ALA A 90 6.29 10.61 6.89
CA ALA A 90 5.94 12.01 6.69
C ALA A 90 4.66 12.40 7.46
N GLU A 91 3.66 11.51 7.50
CA GLU A 91 2.39 11.78 8.17
C GLU A 91 2.41 11.48 9.69
N ILE A 92 3.26 10.55 10.14
CA ILE A 92 3.44 10.25 11.58
C ILE A 92 4.31 11.33 12.23
N GLY A 93 5.39 11.74 11.56
CA GLY A 93 6.44 12.56 12.17
C GLY A 93 7.23 11.77 13.21
N ASP A 94 7.09 12.14 14.49
CA ASP A 94 7.71 11.42 15.61
C ASP A 94 6.75 10.38 16.19
N ILE A 95 7.19 9.11 16.22
CA ILE A 95 6.40 8.01 16.77
C ILE A 95 6.16 8.16 18.28
N ASN A 96 7.06 8.84 18.99
CA ASN A 96 6.95 9.03 20.44
C ASN A 96 5.80 9.99 20.83
N ALA A 97 5.23 10.72 19.86
CA ALA A 97 4.02 11.52 20.08
C ALA A 97 2.79 10.65 20.41
N PHE A 98 2.84 9.35 20.13
CA PHE A 98 1.73 8.42 20.34
C PHE A 98 2.02 7.48 21.52
N HIS A 99 1.16 7.51 22.52
CA HIS A 99 1.26 6.64 23.71
C HIS A 99 0.89 5.17 23.43
N SER A 100 0.22 4.87 22.31
CA SER A 100 -0.16 3.51 21.94
C SER A 100 -0.45 3.36 20.45
N SER A 101 -0.41 2.12 19.95
CA SER A 101 -0.85 1.79 18.60
C SER A 101 -2.32 2.14 18.34
N ASP A 102 -3.15 2.20 19.39
CA ASP A 102 -4.55 2.62 19.30
C ASP A 102 -4.68 4.13 19.13
N ALA A 103 -3.80 4.91 19.77
CA ALA A 103 -3.71 6.34 19.54
C ALA A 103 -3.33 6.66 18.08
N LEU A 104 -2.33 5.94 17.55
CA LEU A 104 -1.91 6.10 16.16
C LEU A 104 -3.04 5.75 15.18
N ALA A 105 -3.76 4.65 15.41
CA ALA A 105 -4.88 4.30 14.56
C ALA A 105 -6.07 5.25 14.67
N LYS A 106 -6.32 5.81 15.87
CA LYS A 106 -7.32 6.88 16.05
C LYS A 106 -6.92 8.12 15.26
N TYR A 107 -5.65 8.50 15.30
CA TYR A 107 -5.12 9.60 14.50
C TYR A 107 -5.29 9.35 12.99
N ALA A 108 -5.05 8.13 12.51
CA ALA A 108 -5.32 7.73 11.12
C ALA A 108 -6.81 7.61 10.77
N GLY A 109 -7.74 7.69 11.74
CA GLY A 109 -9.16 7.41 11.49
C GLY A 109 -9.43 5.94 11.10
N LEU A 110 -8.62 5.00 11.61
CA LEU A 110 -8.87 3.55 11.50
C LEU A 110 -9.56 3.04 12.78
N THR A 111 -10.60 3.77 13.20
CA THR A 111 -11.42 3.43 14.38
C THR A 111 -12.89 3.41 14.00
N TRP A 112 -13.70 2.72 14.79
CA TRP A 112 -15.14 2.57 14.55
C TRP A 112 -15.92 3.48 15.49
N SER A 113 -16.96 4.13 14.98
CA SER A 113 -17.79 5.03 15.77
C SER A 113 -18.61 4.25 16.80
N LYS A 114 -18.38 4.45 18.09
CA LYS A 114 -19.32 3.91 19.08
C LYS A 114 -20.57 4.79 19.10
N SER A 115 -21.59 4.44 18.33
CA SER A 115 -22.93 5.01 18.50
C SER A 115 -23.64 4.20 19.59
N GLN A 116 -23.42 4.59 20.85
CA GLN A 116 -24.23 4.12 21.98
C GLN A 116 -25.20 5.24 22.34
N SER A 117 -26.41 5.18 21.80
CA SER A 117 -27.55 5.92 22.34
C SER A 117 -28.38 4.95 23.20
N GLY A 118 -28.11 4.94 24.52
CA GLY A 118 -28.79 4.03 25.46
C GLY A 118 -28.42 2.55 25.31
N ASP A 119 -29.38 1.66 25.53
CA ASP A 119 -29.27 0.17 25.46
C ASP A 119 -29.13 -0.39 24.03
N PHE A 120 -29.06 0.47 23.02
CA PHE A 120 -28.99 0.06 21.62
C PHE A 120 -27.54 -0.08 21.15
N HIS A 121 -27.13 -1.32 20.89
CA HIS A 121 -25.90 -1.64 20.18
C HIS A 121 -26.19 -1.75 18.68
N ALA A 122 -25.79 -0.76 17.90
CA ALA A 122 -25.92 -0.80 16.44
C ALA A 122 -25.05 -1.92 15.84
N GLU A 123 -25.68 -2.86 15.13
CA GLU A 123 -24.99 -3.96 14.42
C GLU A 123 -24.07 -3.46 13.29
N ASP A 124 -24.39 -2.29 12.70
CA ASP A 124 -23.59 -1.70 11.62
C ASP A 124 -22.89 -0.41 12.05
N THR A 125 -21.65 -0.58 12.51
CA THR A 125 -20.82 0.55 12.90
C THR A 125 -19.97 1.07 11.73
N HIS A 126 -20.10 2.36 11.44
CA HIS A 126 -19.30 3.04 10.43
C HIS A 126 -17.89 3.35 10.95
N MET A 127 -16.90 3.22 10.06
CA MET A 127 -15.53 3.65 10.35
C MET A 127 -15.48 5.19 10.43
N GLN A 128 -14.86 5.70 11.48
CA GLN A 128 -14.62 7.12 11.69
C GLN A 128 -13.79 7.68 10.53
N LYS A 129 -14.29 8.75 9.91
CA LYS A 129 -13.52 9.48 8.88
C LYS A 129 -12.75 10.66 9.45
N ALA A 130 -13.02 11.02 10.71
CA ALA A 130 -12.28 12.02 11.46
C ALA A 130 -10.89 11.48 11.81
N GLY A 131 -9.86 12.00 11.13
CA GLY A 131 -8.46 11.58 11.26
C GLY A 131 -7.67 11.96 10.01
N ASN A 132 -6.35 11.79 10.05
CA ASN A 132 -5.46 12.08 8.94
C ASN A 132 -5.78 11.15 7.75
N ALA A 133 -6.31 11.75 6.67
CA ALA A 133 -6.76 11.04 5.48
C ALA A 133 -5.59 10.47 4.67
N TYR A 134 -4.44 11.15 4.64
CA TYR A 134 -3.24 10.68 3.94
C TYR A 134 -2.62 9.50 4.66
N LEU A 135 -2.46 9.58 5.99
CA LEU A 135 -1.98 8.44 6.78
C LEU A 135 -2.88 7.21 6.62
N ARG A 136 -4.20 7.40 6.61
CA ARG A 136 -5.17 6.33 6.36
C ARG A 136 -4.97 5.69 5.00
N TYR A 137 -4.78 6.50 3.97
CA TYR A 137 -4.54 6.04 2.61
C TYR A 137 -3.25 5.21 2.53
N TYR A 138 -2.14 5.73 3.06
CA TYR A 138 -0.86 5.02 3.04
C TYR A 138 -0.92 3.70 3.81
N LEU A 139 -1.51 3.68 5.01
CA LEU A 139 -1.69 2.44 5.79
C LEU A 139 -2.64 1.44 5.11
N GLY A 140 -3.66 1.94 4.40
CA GLY A 140 -4.58 1.15 3.58
C GLY A 140 -3.87 0.40 2.46
N GLU A 141 -3.19 1.16 1.60
CA GLU A 141 -2.47 0.62 0.45
C GLU A 141 -1.25 -0.22 0.85
N ALA A 142 -0.54 0.20 1.90
CA ALA A 142 0.53 -0.59 2.50
C ALA A 142 0.02 -1.96 2.96
N ALA A 143 -1.08 -2.01 3.73
CA ALA A 143 -1.67 -3.27 4.17
C ALA A 143 -2.17 -4.13 2.99
N ASN A 144 -2.72 -3.50 1.95
CA ASN A 144 -3.12 -4.19 0.71
C ASN A 144 -1.92 -4.80 -0.03
N SER A 145 -0.75 -4.14 0.03
CA SER A 145 0.50 -4.66 -0.52
C SER A 145 1.07 -5.79 0.35
N VAL A 146 1.14 -5.60 1.67
CA VAL A 146 1.67 -6.58 2.63
C VAL A 146 0.89 -7.88 2.57
N ARG A 147 -0.45 -7.86 2.48
CA ARG A 147 -1.24 -9.11 2.35
C ARG A 147 -0.93 -9.95 1.11
N ARG A 148 -0.28 -9.37 0.09
CA ARG A 148 0.14 -10.12 -1.12
C ARG A 148 1.50 -10.78 -0.97
N HIS A 149 2.31 -10.31 -0.04
CA HIS A 149 3.69 -10.75 0.15
C HIS A 149 3.87 -11.57 1.44
N VAL A 150 3.17 -11.19 2.53
CA VAL A 150 3.24 -11.84 3.84
C VAL A 150 2.04 -12.79 4.04
N PRO A 151 2.28 -14.11 4.18
CA PRO A 151 1.21 -15.10 4.35
C PRO A 151 0.30 -14.83 5.56
N GLU A 152 0.87 -14.38 6.68
CA GLU A 152 0.10 -14.07 7.89
C GLU A 152 -0.98 -12.99 7.66
N TYR A 153 -0.66 -11.97 6.86
CA TYR A 153 -1.60 -10.92 6.50
C TYR A 153 -2.61 -11.39 5.45
N ARG A 154 -2.20 -12.28 4.55
CA ARG A 154 -3.09 -12.93 3.58
C ARG A 154 -4.17 -13.75 4.29
N ASP A 155 -3.78 -14.56 5.25
CA ASP A 155 -4.68 -15.48 5.96
C ASP A 155 -5.61 -14.69 6.90
N TYR A 156 -5.08 -13.67 7.58
CA TYR A 156 -5.88 -12.74 8.38
C TYR A 156 -6.92 -12.01 7.52
N TYR A 157 -6.51 -11.51 6.35
CA TYR A 157 -7.42 -10.85 5.40
C TYR A 157 -8.51 -11.80 4.93
N ALA A 158 -8.16 -13.03 4.53
CA ALA A 158 -9.10 -14.03 4.05
C ALA A 158 -10.14 -14.39 5.13
N LYS A 159 -9.69 -14.59 6.38
CA LYS A 159 -10.58 -14.82 7.53
C LYS A 159 -11.54 -13.65 7.74
N LYS A 160 -11.04 -12.40 7.74
CA LYS A 160 -11.90 -11.23 7.89
C LYS A 160 -12.82 -11.00 6.70
N TYR A 161 -12.43 -11.43 5.51
CA TYR A 161 -13.27 -11.37 4.32
C TYR A 161 -14.47 -12.33 4.44
N SER A 162 -14.27 -13.54 4.95
CA SER A 162 -15.36 -14.51 5.15
C SER A 162 -16.27 -14.19 6.34
N GLU A 163 -15.74 -13.57 7.40
CA GLU A 163 -16.52 -13.19 8.59
C GLU A 163 -17.46 -12.00 8.33
N VAL A 164 -17.18 -11.18 7.32
CA VAL A 164 -17.91 -9.94 7.07
C VAL A 164 -19.14 -10.19 6.19
N PRO A 165 -20.36 -9.78 6.63
CA PRO A 165 -21.57 -9.98 5.84
C PRO A 165 -21.72 -8.98 4.68
N LYS A 166 -21.26 -7.73 4.85
CA LYS A 166 -21.44 -6.63 3.87
C LYS A 166 -20.14 -5.90 3.59
N HIS A 167 -19.93 -5.49 2.34
CA HIS A 167 -18.72 -4.77 1.90
C HIS A 167 -17.41 -5.48 2.31
N GLN A 168 -17.36 -6.79 2.07
CA GLN A 168 -16.29 -7.71 2.49
C GLN A 168 -14.88 -7.14 2.24
N HIS A 169 -14.61 -6.71 1.00
CA HIS A 169 -13.29 -6.19 0.65
C HIS A 169 -12.88 -4.97 1.48
N LYS A 170 -13.76 -3.97 1.59
CA LYS A 170 -13.46 -2.71 2.29
C LYS A 170 -13.29 -2.93 3.79
N ARG A 171 -14.17 -3.72 4.42
CA ARG A 171 -14.10 -4.00 5.87
C ARG A 171 -12.91 -4.89 6.23
N ALA A 172 -12.67 -5.94 5.45
CA ALA A 172 -11.51 -6.81 5.66
C ALA A 172 -10.20 -6.02 5.51
N LEU A 173 -10.12 -5.12 4.51
CA LEU A 173 -8.94 -4.28 4.32
C LEU A 173 -8.77 -3.32 5.51
N ALA A 174 -9.82 -2.63 5.96
CA ALA A 174 -9.74 -1.73 7.12
C ALA A 174 -9.27 -2.44 8.40
N LEU A 175 -9.77 -3.66 8.66
CA LEU A 175 -9.33 -4.49 9.79
C LEU A 175 -7.87 -4.94 9.63
N THR A 176 -7.45 -5.25 8.41
CA THR A 176 -6.06 -5.61 8.08
C THR A 176 -5.13 -4.42 8.26
N SER A 177 -5.53 -3.22 7.82
CA SER A 177 -4.80 -1.98 8.07
C SER A 177 -4.69 -1.69 9.56
N ARG A 178 -5.73 -1.97 10.35
CA ARG A 178 -5.68 -1.81 11.81
C ARG A 178 -4.68 -2.76 12.46
N LYS A 179 -4.60 -4.01 11.99
CA LYS A 179 -3.56 -4.96 12.39
C LYS A 179 -2.16 -4.44 11.98
N PHE A 180 -2.03 -3.92 10.77
CA PHE A 180 -0.78 -3.36 10.25
C PHE A 180 -0.27 -2.16 11.07
N VAL A 181 -1.16 -1.27 11.53
CA VAL A 181 -0.78 -0.16 12.43
C VAL A 181 -0.09 -0.66 13.70
N ARG A 182 -0.55 -1.79 14.27
CA ARG A 182 0.07 -2.37 15.47
C ARG A 182 1.49 -2.85 15.20
N LEU A 183 1.71 -3.45 14.03
CA LEU A 183 3.05 -3.86 13.58
C LEU A 183 3.96 -2.64 13.40
N VAL A 184 3.52 -1.64 12.63
CA VAL A 184 4.28 -0.41 12.36
C VAL A 184 4.65 0.29 13.66
N PHE A 185 3.69 0.50 14.57
CA PHE A 185 3.94 1.14 15.85
C PHE A 185 4.95 0.34 16.69
N GLY A 186 4.78 -0.99 16.79
CA GLY A 186 5.66 -1.84 17.57
C GLY A 186 7.11 -1.83 17.06
N LEU A 187 7.30 -1.90 15.73
CA LEU A 187 8.63 -1.89 15.12
C LEU A 187 9.32 -0.52 15.29
N LEU A 188 8.59 0.57 15.12
CA LEU A 188 9.13 1.93 15.23
C LEU A 188 9.49 2.27 16.69
N VAL A 189 8.65 1.91 17.67
CA VAL A 189 8.92 2.16 19.09
C VAL A 189 10.09 1.30 19.59
N LYS A 190 10.14 0.02 19.20
CA LYS A 190 11.23 -0.88 19.60
C LYS A 190 12.51 -0.66 18.80
N ASN A 191 12.45 0.14 17.75
CA ASN A 191 13.56 0.38 16.84
C ASN A 191 14.14 -0.92 16.24
N GLN A 192 13.26 -1.82 15.79
CA GLN A 192 13.60 -3.18 15.34
C GLN A 192 13.20 -3.39 13.88
N LEU A 193 14.04 -4.13 13.14
CA LEU A 193 13.72 -4.59 11.79
C LEU A 193 12.67 -5.69 11.83
N TYR A 194 11.90 -5.83 10.76
CA TYR A 194 10.92 -6.90 10.60
C TYR A 194 11.63 -8.23 10.29
N THR A 195 11.51 -9.20 11.20
CA THR A 195 12.15 -10.52 11.07
C THR A 195 11.22 -11.57 10.41
N GLY A 196 9.93 -11.28 10.22
CA GLY A 196 8.96 -12.23 9.66
C GLY A 196 8.61 -13.41 10.57
N GLU A 197 9.40 -13.67 11.60
CA GLU A 197 9.09 -14.61 12.67
C GLU A 197 8.01 -14.03 13.60
N LYS A 198 7.17 -14.92 14.15
CA LYS A 198 6.27 -14.53 15.22
C LYS A 198 7.14 -14.02 16.36
N LEU A 199 7.13 -12.70 16.59
CA LEU A 199 7.57 -12.16 17.87
C LEU A 199 6.67 -12.82 18.91
N ASP A 200 7.21 -13.83 19.59
CA ASP A 200 6.57 -14.43 20.74
C ASP A 200 6.12 -13.29 21.64
N THR A 201 4.84 -13.31 21.93
CA THR A 201 4.17 -12.27 22.71
C THR A 201 4.54 -12.47 24.17
N GLU A 202 5.84 -12.40 24.48
CA GLU A 202 6.33 -12.29 25.84
C GLU A 202 6.47 -10.80 26.14
N LEU A 203 5.39 -10.26 26.69
CA LEU A 203 5.49 -9.13 27.59
C LEU A 203 6.53 -9.52 28.65
N HIS A 204 7.76 -8.98 28.54
CA HIS A 204 8.64 -8.86 29.70
C HIS A 204 7.94 -7.94 30.70
N ASN A 205 7.04 -8.51 31.51
CA ASN A 205 6.86 -8.04 32.86
C ASN A 205 8.13 -8.42 33.60
N GLU A 206 9.07 -7.48 33.69
CA GLU A 206 10.12 -7.55 34.70
C GLU A 206 9.46 -7.61 36.09
N PRO A 207 9.74 -8.63 36.92
CA PRO A 207 9.40 -8.59 38.33
C PRO A 207 10.46 -7.80 39.11
N ASN A 208 9.97 -6.89 39.97
CA ASN A 208 10.62 -6.03 40.96
C ASN A 208 11.21 -4.69 40.48
#